data_AF-A0A3C0BR68-F1
#
_entry.id   AF-A0A3C0BR68-F1
#
_cell.length_a   1.000
_cell.length_b   1.000
_cell.length_c   1.000
_cell.angle_alpha   90.00
_cell.angle_beta   90.00
_cell.angle_gamma   90.00
#
_symmetry.space_group_name_H-M   'P 1'
#
loop_
_entity.id
_entity.type
_entity.pdbx_description
1 polymer ?
#
loop_
_entity_poly.entity_id
_entity_poly.type
_entity_poly.pdbx_seq_one_letter_code
_entity_poly.pdbx_strand_id
1 'polypeptide(L)' 'MRYKVMVDDNFHYQDLSARWEEGVYETVDEALAACRGLVDNSLKEEYRPGISAEALYDRYTSFGSDPFIRVGRRCR' A
#
# COMPACT_ATOMS: atom_id res chain seq x y z
N MET A 1 -9.57 -19.10 1.03
CA MET A 1 -8.56 -18.20 1.61
C MET A 1 -9.12 -16.80 1.47
N ARG A 2 -8.86 -15.88 2.39
CA ARG A 2 -9.21 -14.47 2.19
C ARG A 2 -7.93 -13.65 2.27
N TYR A 3 -7.78 -12.72 1.35
CA TYR A 3 -6.62 -11.85 1.23
C TYR A 3 -7.03 -10.48 1.73
N LYS A 4 -6.49 -10.09 2.87
CA LYS A 4 -6.76 -8.76 3.45
C LYS A 4 -5.64 -7.82 3.05
N VAL A 5 -5.96 -6.68 2.45
CA VAL A 5 -5.00 -5.61 2.22
C VAL A 5 -4.99 -4.71 3.46
N MET A 6 -3.82 -4.65 4.08
CA MET A 6 -3.52 -3.74 5.17
C MET A 6 -2.63 -2.62 4.62
N VAL A 7 -2.70 -1.44 5.21
CA VAL A 7 -1.91 -0.29 4.79
C VAL A 7 -1.24 0.32 5.99
N ASP A 8 0.09 0.44 5.90
CA ASP A 8 0.89 1.31 6.76
C ASP A 8 1.18 2.63 6.05
N ASP A 9 1.60 3.63 6.82
CA ASP A 9 2.07 4.91 6.30
C ASP A 9 3.60 4.96 6.41
N ASN A 10 4.30 5.13 5.28
CA ASN A 10 5.76 5.24 5.27
C ASN A 10 6.28 6.39 6.16
N PHE A 11 5.48 7.46 6.33
CA PHE A 11 5.86 8.60 7.17
C PHE A 11 5.76 8.28 8.66
N HIS A 12 4.79 7.45 9.05
CA HIS A 12 4.54 7.04 10.43
C HIS A 12 4.80 5.54 10.65
N TYR A 13 5.82 4.97 10.03
CA TYR A 13 6.07 3.51 10.04
C TYR A 13 6.27 2.88 11.44
N GLN A 14 6.54 3.70 12.47
CA GLN A 14 6.66 3.26 13.86
C GLN A 14 5.34 3.31 14.64
N ASP A 15 4.31 3.96 14.10
CA ASP A 15 2.99 4.05 14.71
C ASP A 15 2.06 2.97 14.15
N LEU A 16 2.08 1.81 14.78
CA LEU A 16 1.20 0.69 14.42
C LEU A 16 -0.29 1.00 14.62
N SER A 17 -0.65 2.09 15.30
CA SER A 17 -2.05 2.53 15.44
C SER A 17 -2.58 3.24 14.19
N ALA A 18 -1.67 3.73 13.33
CA ALA A 18 -2.01 4.30 12.04
C ALA A 18 -2.35 3.23 10.97
N ARG A 19 -2.07 1.94 11.23
CA ARG A 19 -2.40 0.85 10.31
C ARG A 19 -3.91 0.72 10.11
N TRP A 20 -4.35 0.69 8.86
CA TRP A 20 -5.76 0.51 8.52
C TRP A 20 -5.96 -0.64 7.50
N GLU A 21 -7.20 -1.11 7.41
CA GLU A 21 -7.64 -2.13 6.46
C GLU A 21 -8.27 -1.44 5.26
N GLU A 22 -7.73 -1.70 4.07
CA GLU A 22 -8.31 -1.17 2.84
C GLU A 22 -9.43 -2.07 2.33
N GLY A 23 -9.23 -3.40 2.38
CA GLY A 23 -10.22 -4.33 1.87
C GLY A 23 -9.90 -5.80 2.09
N VAL A 24 -10.88 -6.65 1.79
CA VAL A 24 -10.75 -8.11 1.78
C VAL A 24 -11.18 -8.64 0.41
N TYR A 25 -10.31 -9.46 -0.16
CA TYR A 25 -10.43 -10.00 -1.51
C TYR A 25 -10.44 -11.52 -1.50
N GLU A 26 -11.10 -12.10 -2.49
CA GLU A 26 -11.22 -13.56 -2.62
C GLU A 26 -10.00 -14.14 -3.34
N THR A 27 -9.34 -13.36 -4.20
CA THR A 27 -8.12 -13.76 -4.92
C THR A 27 -6.91 -12.90 -4.55
N VAL A 28 -5.72 -13.47 -4.73
CA VAL A 28 -4.45 -12.74 -4.55
C VAL A 28 -4.27 -11.65 -5.60
N ASP A 29 -4.79 -11.87 -6.82
CA ASP A 29 -4.65 -10.93 -7.93
C ASP A 29 -5.48 -9.66 -7.69
N GLU A 30 -6.70 -9.80 -7.17
CA GLU A 30 -7.52 -8.65 -6.74
C GLU A 30 -6.84 -7.86 -5.61
N ALA A 31 -6.31 -8.56 -4.61
CA ALA A 31 -5.59 -7.90 -3.50
C ALA A 31 -4.32 -7.19 -4.00
N LEU A 32 -3.58 -7.78 -4.94
CA LEU A 32 -2.39 -7.17 -5.53
C LEU A 32 -2.75 -5.96 -6.40
N ALA A 33 -3.87 -6.01 -7.13
CA ALA A 33 -4.37 -4.88 -7.90
C ALA A 33 -4.72 -3.70 -6.97
N ALA A 34 -5.35 -3.98 -5.82
CA ALA A 34 -5.63 -2.95 -4.80
C ALA A 34 -4.34 -2.32 -4.23
N CYS A 35 -3.35 -3.15 -3.84
CA CYS A 35 -2.04 -2.67 -3.42
C CYS A 35 -1.40 -1.75 -4.48
N ARG A 36 -1.39 -2.16 -5.75
CA ARG A 36 -0.84 -1.35 -6.85
C ARG A 36 -1.56 -0.01 -7.00
N GLY A 37 -2.89 -0.01 -6.89
CA GLY A 37 -3.69 1.22 -6.95
C GLY A 37 -3.32 2.23 -5.86
N LEU A 38 -3.05 1.76 -4.64
CA LEU A 38 -2.60 2.62 -3.54
C LEU A 38 -1.22 3.23 -3.81
N VAL A 39 -0.25 2.41 -4.26
CA VAL A 39 1.09 2.89 -4.64
C VAL A 39 1.00 3.89 -5.80
N ASP A 40 0.22 3.59 -6.84
CA ASP A 40 0.00 4.48 -7.98
C ASP A 40 -0.60 5.82 -7.55
N ASN A 41 -1.53 5.81 -6.58
CA ASN A 41 -2.11 7.04 -6.05
C ASN A 41 -1.09 7.86 -5.27
N SER A 42 -0.31 7.24 -4.37
CA SER A 42 0.78 7.94 -3.67
C SER A 42 1.81 8.54 -4.62
N LEU A 43 2.19 7.80 -5.67
CA LEU A 43 3.10 8.31 -6.71
C LEU A 43 2.47 9.48 -7.48
N LYS A 44 1.17 9.43 -7.81
CA LYS A 44 0.48 10.52 -8.51
C LYS A 44 0.36 11.78 -7.65
N GLU A 45 0.10 11.64 -6.35
CA GLU A 45 0.01 12.76 -5.42
C GLU A 45 1.35 13.49 -5.29
N GLU A 46 2.46 12.75 -5.38
CA GLU A 46 3.81 13.28 -5.29
C GLU A 46 4.40 13.73 -6.63
N TYR A 47 3.82 13.29 -7.74
CA TYR A 47 4.30 13.60 -9.07
C TYR A 47 4.23 15.10 -9.37
N ARG A 48 5.33 15.62 -9.92
CA ARG A 48 5.42 16.99 -10.43
C ARG A 48 6.12 16.95 -11.79
N PRO A 49 5.68 17.74 -12.79
CA PRO A 49 6.36 17.79 -14.07
C PRO A 49 7.86 18.08 -13.91
N GLY A 50 8.69 17.19 -14.46
CA GLY A 50 10.16 17.30 -14.38
C GLY A 50 10.82 16.65 -13.15
N ILE A 51 10.07 16.03 -12.23
CA ILE A 51 10.65 15.21 -11.17
C ILE A 51 11.36 13.98 -11.78
N SER A 52 12.51 13.57 -11.24
CA SER A 52 13.15 12.32 -11.64
C SER A 52 12.44 11.13 -11.01
N ALA A 53 12.64 9.93 -11.59
CA ALA A 53 12.08 8.71 -11.04
C ALA A 53 12.64 8.41 -9.64
N GLU A 54 13.91 8.69 -9.40
CA GLU A 54 14.58 8.51 -8.11
C GLU A 54 13.97 9.44 -7.05
N ALA A 55 13.82 10.73 -7.37
CA ALA A 55 13.24 11.68 -6.43
C ALA A 55 11.76 11.38 -6.14
N LEU A 56 11.02 10.88 -7.13
CA LEU A 56 9.64 10.43 -6.93
C LEU A 56 9.57 9.19 -6.04
N TYR A 57 10.49 8.24 -6.26
CA TYR A 57 10.62 7.05 -5.42
C TYR A 57 10.96 7.42 -3.97
N ASP A 58 11.91 8.35 -3.76
CA ASP A 58 12.30 8.83 -2.43
C ASP A 58 11.11 9.46 -1.69
N ARG A 59 10.26 10.23 -2.41
CA ARG A 59 9.01 10.78 -1.87
C ARG A 59 8.05 9.66 -1.47
N TYR A 60 7.83 8.69 -2.34
CA TYR A 60 6.96 7.55 -2.05
C TYR A 60 7.43 6.75 -0.83
N THR A 61 8.72 6.41 -0.72
CA THR A 61 9.25 5.65 0.42
C THR A 61 9.30 6.45 1.72
N SER A 62 9.12 7.78 1.66
CA SER A 62 9.09 8.66 2.83
C SER A 62 7.67 9.02 3.28
N PHE A 63 6.71 9.09 2.35
CA PHE A 63 5.37 9.65 2.60
C PHE A 63 4.20 8.87 1.99
N GLY A 64 4.48 7.84 1.19
CA GLY A 64 3.47 7.04 0.51
C GLY A 64 2.84 5.98 1.40
N SER A 65 1.74 5.42 0.91
CA SER A 65 1.12 4.24 1.52
C SER A 65 2.00 2.99 1.31
N ASP A 66 2.15 2.17 2.34
CA ASP A 66 2.84 0.87 2.30
C ASP A 66 1.83 -0.29 2.45
N PRO A 67 1.19 -0.71 1.33
CA PRO A 67 0.18 -1.73 1.37
C PRO A 67 0.78 -3.14 1.34
N PHE A 68 0.25 -4.03 2.18
CA PHE A 68 0.68 -5.42 2.23
C PHE A 68 -0.50 -6.39 2.41
N ILE A 69 -0.34 -7.61 1.89
CA ILE A 69 -1.39 -8.63 1.90
C ILE A 69 -1.21 -9.56 3.10
N ARG A 70 -2.25 -9.69 3.92
CA ARG A 70 -2.37 -10.72 4.95
C ARG A 70 -3.26 -11.86 4.46
N VAL A 71 -2.69 -13.07 4.44
CA VAL A 71 -3.44 -14.28 4.11
C VAL A 71 -4.03 -14.88 5.39
N GLY A 72 -5.35 -14.86 5.50
CA GLY A 72 -6.05 -15.57 6.58
C GLY A 72 -6.08 -17.07 6.32
N ARG A 73 -5.60 -17.88 7.28
CA ARG A 73 -5.84 -19.33 7.24
C ARG A 73 -7.33 -19.59 7.45
N ARG A 74 -7.95 -20.44 6.62
CA ARG A 74 -9.26 -21.01 6.97
C ARG A 74 -9.07 -21.90 8.20
N CYS A 75 -9.74 -21.61 9.31
CA CYS A 75 -10.01 -22.64 10.32
C CYS A 75 -10.80 -23.75 9.61
N ARG A 76 -10.32 -24.99 9.72
CA ARG A 76 -11.08 -26.17 9.31
C ARG A 76 -12.13 -26.49 10.36
#